data_AF-A0A366GKX5-F1
#
_entry.id   AF-A0A366GKX5-F1
#
_cell.length_a   1.000
_cell.length_b   1.000
_cell.length_c   1.000
_cell.angle_alpha   90.00
_cell.angle_beta   90.00
_cell.angle_gamma   90.00
#
_symmetry.space_group_name_H-M   'P 1'
#
loop_
_entity.id
_entity.type
_entity.pdbx_description
1 polymer ?
#
loop_
_entity_poly.entity_id
_entity_poly.type
_entity_poly.pdbx_seq_one_letter_code
_entity_poly.pdbx_strand_id
1 'polypeptide(L)'
;MDSKISVSSPLVILHGDEMAQVAFEQILKKFVCSRLDIQLEEIDLSAENRLLTNGQVVLDAIDALQRHGVGVKNAGMTVNRKQLEDLLRKHPDLDGNNLHPLATKSPNGAIRKGISGNITREDIQFRNLNIRRPEWVGRDIEVDTMEFGGIKDSFNQLSLATGVVKLMFVGSSGDPVELHRREIRKGDPWLLATNDIEDVKGWAHRFFQRAIAEKRDIYLGLKDTVIPGYDGAMRSVIEDIYHSDYKQQIEELGLNYYYELIDAQAARIVSNPPERALWGVPDNTTGRKLLKLVNQLKEFGIPGRGAHVSISRMSAGGGDQYGSFNMAAKEDGILKVIVDGDEKHARRVRKGDPMLLMSNDREAIKDWVLQVFRDASRKEKEVYFGLKREYMEYDEVYSDVITEVRRELAGEDTPPPSFMIMRPSSQLKKMITDPPRNALYPSQNLDGDIFSDISAALGGSLATASSIIESKDGTMLFEAPHGTAHDLYLKYLESDGKIAHFNPSALIFALANALETLGEREGNEPLSHYAVQLKAALTDTVDRGVVTADLKGKTVDPASEQVVDMVGFLEAVEKALP
;
A
#
# COMPACT_ATOMS: atom_id res chain seq x y z
N MET A 1 -29.68 31.98 10.36
CA MET A 1 -29.15 30.71 10.92
C MET A 1 -29.27 29.73 9.79
N ASP A 2 -28.20 29.50 9.05
CA ASP A 2 -28.25 28.49 7.99
C ASP A 2 -28.46 27.14 8.66
N SER A 3 -29.55 26.48 8.32
CA SER A 3 -29.86 25.14 8.81
C SER A 3 -28.75 24.19 8.37
N LYS A 4 -28.19 23.42 9.30
CA LYS A 4 -27.25 22.35 8.96
C LYS A 4 -27.87 21.38 7.95
N ILE A 5 -27.05 20.79 7.09
CA ILE A 5 -27.49 19.76 6.15
C ILE A 5 -27.79 18.49 6.95
N SER A 6 -29.04 18.01 6.91
CA SER A 6 -29.42 16.74 7.53
C SER A 6 -28.89 15.57 6.72
N VAL A 7 -28.28 14.61 7.41
CA VAL A 7 -27.74 13.37 6.84
C VAL A 7 -28.36 12.18 7.55
N SER A 8 -28.92 11.24 6.80
CA SER A 8 -29.73 10.16 7.38
C SER A 8 -28.88 8.99 7.87
N SER A 9 -27.84 8.65 7.12
CA SER A 9 -26.95 7.52 7.41
C SER A 9 -25.84 7.94 8.37
N PRO A 10 -25.48 7.10 9.35
CA PRO A 10 -24.32 7.36 10.18
C PRO A 10 -23.02 7.30 9.39
N LEU A 11 -22.04 8.09 9.81
CA LEU A 11 -20.67 8.03 9.31
C LEU A 11 -19.76 7.41 10.38
N VAL A 12 -19.04 6.35 10.02
CA VAL A 12 -18.06 5.72 10.93
C VAL A 12 -16.78 6.55 10.92
N ILE A 13 -16.32 6.97 12.10
CA ILE A 13 -15.12 7.76 12.29
C ILE A 13 -14.10 6.91 13.03
N LEU A 14 -13.03 6.53 12.33
CA LEU A 14 -11.94 5.74 12.91
C LEU A 14 -10.80 6.67 13.27
N HIS A 15 -10.70 7.00 14.55
CA HIS A 15 -9.64 7.84 15.11
C HIS A 15 -8.30 7.10 15.11
N GLY A 16 -7.22 7.86 15.23
CA GLY A 16 -5.86 7.36 15.16
C GLY A 16 -4.98 8.06 16.18
N ASP A 17 -3.73 8.33 15.80
CA ASP A 17 -2.72 8.81 16.74
C ASP A 17 -2.05 10.13 16.29
N GLU A 18 -1.42 10.80 17.27
CA GLU A 18 -0.44 11.89 17.08
C GLU A 18 -0.96 13.10 16.27
N MET A 19 -0.10 13.72 15.45
CA MET A 19 -0.42 14.97 14.76
C MET A 19 -1.56 14.79 13.76
N ALA A 20 -1.66 13.61 13.14
CA ALA A 20 -2.77 13.28 12.26
C ALA A 20 -4.11 13.28 13.00
N GLN A 21 -4.16 12.82 14.26
CA GLN A 21 -5.37 12.88 15.10
C GLN A 21 -5.75 14.31 15.46
N VAL A 22 -4.78 15.15 15.85
CA VAL A 22 -5.02 16.58 16.11
C VAL A 22 -5.62 17.27 14.88
N ALA A 23 -5.10 16.96 13.68
CA ALA A 23 -5.64 17.47 12.42
C ALA A 23 -7.07 16.97 12.17
N PHE A 24 -7.30 15.68 12.36
CA PHE A 24 -8.57 15.03 12.08
C PHE A 24 -9.72 15.58 12.94
N GLU A 25 -9.50 15.78 14.24
CA GLU A 25 -10.49 16.41 15.12
C GLU A 25 -10.86 17.83 14.68
N GLN A 26 -9.87 18.63 14.25
CA GLN A 26 -10.13 19.98 13.75
C GLN A 26 -10.91 19.97 12.42
N ILE A 27 -10.60 19.03 11.53
CA ILE A 27 -11.33 18.81 10.27
C ILE A 27 -12.78 18.44 10.56
N LEU A 28 -13.04 17.47 11.45
CA LEU A 28 -14.40 17.06 11.82
C LEU A 28 -15.18 18.24 12.42
N LYS A 29 -14.57 18.99 13.34
CA LYS A 29 -15.21 20.15 13.95
C LYS A 29 -15.58 21.23 12.92
N LYS A 30 -14.67 21.55 12.00
CA LYS A 30 -14.83 22.64 11.01
C LYS A 30 -15.70 22.28 9.82
N PHE A 31 -15.64 21.04 9.35
CA PHE A 31 -16.27 20.63 8.08
C PHE A 31 -17.38 19.60 8.24
N VAL A 32 -17.59 19.04 9.43
CA VAL A 32 -18.69 18.10 9.71
C VAL A 32 -19.62 18.73 10.75
N CYS A 33 -19.19 18.83 12.01
CA CYS A 33 -20.07 19.20 13.13
C CYS A 33 -20.67 20.61 12.99
N SER A 34 -19.98 21.54 12.32
CA SER A 34 -20.45 22.90 12.10
C SER A 34 -21.48 23.02 10.96
N ARG A 35 -21.44 22.12 9.96
CA ARG A 35 -22.21 22.21 8.71
C ARG A 35 -23.30 21.15 8.59
N LEU A 36 -23.14 20.00 9.25
CA LEU A 36 -23.97 18.81 9.09
C LEU A 36 -24.67 18.44 10.39
N ASP A 37 -25.91 17.98 10.26
CA ASP A 37 -26.64 17.24 11.28
C ASP A 37 -26.57 15.77 10.90
N ILE A 38 -25.53 15.08 11.41
CA ILE A 38 -25.13 13.72 11.05
C ILE A 38 -24.78 12.94 12.32
N GLN A 39 -25.17 11.66 12.36
CA GLN A 39 -24.73 10.74 13.41
C GLN A 39 -23.30 10.25 13.11
N LEU A 40 -22.40 10.40 14.07
CA LEU A 40 -21.04 9.84 13.99
C LEU A 40 -20.94 8.61 14.90
N GLU A 41 -20.46 7.50 14.36
CA GLU A 41 -20.01 6.35 15.17
C GLU A 41 -18.49 6.42 15.31
N GLU A 42 -18.04 6.98 16.42
CA GLU A 42 -16.63 7.25 16.70
C GLU A 42 -15.96 6.06 17.39
N ILE A 43 -14.85 5.58 16.81
CA ILE A 43 -14.09 4.45 17.31
C ILE A 43 -12.62 4.85 17.46
N ASP A 44 -12.10 4.72 18.68
CA ASP A 44 -10.72 5.04 19.00
C ASP A 44 -9.76 3.88 18.68
N LEU A 45 -9.01 3.99 17.58
CA LEU A 45 -7.97 3.02 17.21
C LEU A 45 -6.57 3.41 17.68
N SER A 46 -6.46 4.34 18.64
CA SER A 46 -5.18 4.71 19.24
C SER A 46 -4.41 3.48 19.71
N ALA A 47 -3.08 3.56 19.70
CA ALA A 47 -2.23 2.48 20.21
C ALA A 47 -2.58 2.11 21.66
N GLU A 48 -2.93 3.10 22.47
CA GLU A 48 -3.33 2.92 23.86
C GLU A 48 -4.65 2.13 23.96
N ASN A 49 -5.69 2.53 23.23
CA ASN A 49 -6.98 1.83 23.30
C ASN A 49 -6.90 0.41 22.70
N ARG A 50 -6.13 0.22 21.63
CA ARG A 50 -5.87 -1.13 21.09
C ARG A 50 -5.20 -2.05 22.11
N LEU A 51 -4.25 -1.54 22.91
CA LEU A 51 -3.65 -2.29 24.00
C LEU A 51 -4.66 -2.62 25.10
N LEU A 52 -5.44 -1.62 25.56
CA LEU A 52 -6.42 -1.80 26.63
C LEU A 52 -7.51 -2.81 26.29
N THR A 53 -7.95 -2.83 25.04
CA THR A 53 -8.96 -3.78 24.53
C THR A 53 -8.38 -5.10 24.03
N ASN A 54 -7.05 -5.28 24.12
CA ASN A 54 -6.31 -6.38 23.52
C ASN A 54 -6.66 -6.62 22.03
N GLY A 55 -6.88 -5.54 21.29
CA GLY A 55 -7.22 -5.54 19.86
C GLY A 55 -8.70 -5.71 19.53
N GLN A 56 -9.61 -5.84 20.51
CA GLN A 56 -11.05 -5.98 20.26
C GLN A 56 -11.62 -4.77 19.50
N VAL A 57 -11.14 -3.56 19.80
CA VAL A 57 -11.59 -2.33 19.11
C VAL A 57 -11.39 -2.36 17.59
N VAL A 58 -10.43 -3.15 17.09
CA VAL A 58 -10.21 -3.33 15.64
C VAL A 58 -11.35 -4.15 15.02
N LEU A 59 -11.87 -5.14 15.75
CA LEU A 59 -13.03 -5.93 15.31
C LEU A 59 -14.30 -5.09 15.38
N ASP A 60 -14.45 -4.28 16.42
CA ASP A 60 -15.59 -3.36 16.57
C ASP A 60 -15.62 -2.33 15.43
N ALA A 61 -14.45 -1.85 14.98
CA ALA A 61 -14.33 -1.00 13.80
C ALA A 61 -14.76 -1.70 12.50
N ILE A 62 -14.40 -2.98 12.32
CA ILE A 62 -14.83 -3.75 11.15
C ILE A 62 -16.34 -3.94 11.16
N ASP A 63 -16.91 -4.29 12.32
CA ASP A 63 -18.36 -4.46 12.48
C ASP A 63 -19.12 -3.15 12.21
N ALA A 64 -18.66 -2.03 12.76
CA ALA A 64 -19.26 -0.72 12.50
C ALA A 64 -19.22 -0.34 11.01
N LEU A 65 -18.08 -0.56 10.34
CA LEU A 65 -17.97 -0.32 8.90
C LEU A 65 -18.94 -1.20 8.10
N GLN A 66 -19.07 -2.49 8.44
CA GLN A 66 -20.01 -3.40 7.77
C GLN A 66 -21.48 -3.03 8.04
N ARG A 67 -21.79 -2.54 9.24
CA ARG A 67 -23.15 -2.09 9.60
C ARG A 67 -23.56 -0.80 8.89
N HIS A 68 -22.66 0.18 8.83
CA HIS A 68 -22.98 1.53 8.35
C HIS A 68 -22.54 1.81 6.92
N GLY A 69 -21.66 0.97 6.36
CA GLY A 69 -21.28 0.95 4.96
C GLY A 69 -20.32 2.08 4.51
N VAL A 70 -20.17 3.18 5.27
CA VAL A 70 -19.23 4.26 4.93
C VAL A 70 -18.47 4.72 6.18
N GLY A 71 -17.15 4.79 6.06
CA GLY A 71 -16.30 5.34 7.11
C GLY A 71 -15.11 6.15 6.61
N VAL A 72 -14.61 7.03 7.49
CA VAL A 72 -13.38 7.79 7.30
C VAL A 72 -12.39 7.38 8.36
N LYS A 73 -11.14 7.16 7.95
CA LYS A 73 -10.09 6.69 8.84
C LYS A 73 -8.87 7.59 8.84
N ASN A 74 -8.40 7.86 10.04
CA ASN A 74 -7.14 8.54 10.31
C ASN A 74 -5.94 7.56 10.37
N ALA A 75 -4.71 8.09 10.33
CA ALA A 75 -3.48 7.32 10.48
C ALA A 75 -3.33 6.79 11.92
N GLY A 76 -2.98 5.50 12.06
CA GLY A 76 -2.70 4.86 13.35
C GLY A 76 -1.28 4.32 13.41
N MET A 77 -0.66 4.37 14.58
CA MET A 77 0.75 3.99 14.77
C MET A 77 0.95 2.47 14.86
N THR A 78 2.12 1.98 14.43
CA THR A 78 2.61 0.66 14.85
C THR A 78 3.45 0.85 16.10
N VAL A 79 3.15 0.11 17.17
CA VAL A 79 3.82 0.29 18.46
C VAL A 79 5.22 -0.34 18.36
N ASN A 80 6.26 0.49 18.46
CA ASN A 80 7.64 0.00 18.55
C ASN A 80 7.96 -0.49 19.97
N ARG A 81 9.11 -1.17 20.17
CA ARG A 81 9.49 -1.74 21.48
C ARG A 81 9.48 -0.71 22.61
N LYS A 82 10.07 0.48 22.37
CA LYS A 82 10.14 1.55 23.37
C LYS A 82 8.76 2.07 23.72
N GLN A 83 7.91 2.32 22.72
CA GLN A 83 6.53 2.75 22.92
C GLN A 83 5.71 1.69 23.66
N LEU A 84 5.92 0.41 23.36
CA LEU A 84 5.26 -0.68 24.05
C LEU A 84 5.66 -0.72 25.53
N GLU A 85 6.96 -0.61 25.84
CA GLU A 85 7.45 -0.53 27.21
C GLU A 85 6.86 0.68 27.97
N ASP A 86 6.78 1.84 27.31
CA ASP A 86 6.20 3.03 27.90
C ASP A 86 4.69 2.88 28.16
N LEU A 87 3.95 2.26 27.23
CA LEU A 87 2.51 1.99 27.38
C LEU A 87 2.23 0.95 28.47
N LEU A 88 3.02 -0.13 28.53
CA LEU A 88 2.92 -1.13 29.61
C LEU A 88 3.28 -0.55 30.97
N ARG A 89 4.20 0.43 31.04
CA ARG A 89 4.52 1.15 32.28
C ARG A 89 3.36 2.04 32.74
N LYS A 90 2.62 2.63 31.80
CA LYS A 90 1.41 3.41 32.10
C LYS A 90 0.25 2.53 32.54
N HIS A 91 0.18 1.30 32.03
CA HIS A 91 -0.89 0.33 32.28
C HIS A 91 -0.35 -0.97 32.88
N PRO A 92 0.05 -0.97 34.17
CA PRO A 92 0.73 -2.11 34.80
C PRO A 92 -0.14 -3.37 34.93
N ASP A 93 -1.45 -3.25 34.77
CA ASP A 93 -2.40 -4.37 34.80
C ASP A 93 -2.41 -5.20 33.51
N LEU A 94 -1.76 -4.71 32.43
CA LEU A 94 -1.66 -5.43 31.15
C LEU A 94 -0.52 -6.45 31.18
N ASP A 95 -0.82 -7.70 30.80
CA ASP A 95 0.20 -8.72 30.55
C ASP A 95 0.79 -8.56 29.15
N GLY A 96 1.96 -7.91 29.07
CA GLY A 96 2.70 -7.72 27.83
C GLY A 96 3.08 -9.02 27.10
N ASN A 97 3.10 -10.17 27.78
CA ASN A 97 3.42 -11.47 27.15
C ASN A 97 2.21 -12.12 26.47
N ASN A 98 0.99 -11.64 26.75
CA ASN A 98 -0.25 -12.22 26.25
C ASN A 98 -1.08 -11.20 25.44
N LEU A 99 -0.39 -10.30 24.75
CA LEU A 99 -1.03 -9.35 23.84
C LEU A 99 -1.31 -10.00 22.49
N HIS A 100 -2.55 -9.84 22.03
CA HIS A 100 -2.95 -10.23 20.69
C HIS A 100 -2.21 -9.35 19.65
N PRO A 101 -1.85 -9.89 18.47
CA PRO A 101 -1.17 -9.08 17.44
C PRO A 101 -1.91 -7.80 17.02
N LEU A 102 -3.24 -7.77 17.11
CA LEU A 102 -4.05 -6.58 16.82
C LEU A 102 -3.88 -5.45 17.84
N ALA A 103 -3.38 -5.76 19.04
CA ALA A 103 -3.11 -4.77 20.08
C ALA A 103 -1.86 -3.93 19.75
N THR A 104 -0.88 -4.51 19.05
CA THR A 104 0.45 -3.90 18.86
C THR A 104 0.76 -3.53 17.41
N LYS A 105 0.26 -4.29 16.43
CA LYS A 105 0.45 -4.02 14.99
C LYS A 105 -0.54 -2.98 14.48
N SER A 106 -0.17 -2.24 13.44
CA SER A 106 -1.08 -1.28 12.78
C SER A 106 -2.42 -1.94 12.42
N PRO A 107 -3.56 -1.28 12.71
CA PRO A 107 -4.88 -1.83 12.43
C PRO A 107 -5.24 -1.80 10.93
N ASN A 108 -4.47 -1.10 10.09
CA ASN A 108 -4.78 -0.88 8.67
C ASN A 108 -5.00 -2.20 7.91
N GLY A 109 -4.05 -3.13 8.01
CA GLY A 109 -4.15 -4.41 7.31
C GLY A 109 -5.32 -5.25 7.78
N ALA A 110 -5.61 -5.22 9.09
CA ALA A 110 -6.71 -5.97 9.69
C ALA A 110 -8.07 -5.44 9.25
N ILE A 111 -8.27 -4.11 9.28
CA ILE A 111 -9.53 -3.48 8.87
C ILE A 111 -9.81 -3.72 7.39
N ARG A 112 -8.84 -3.45 6.52
CA ARG A 112 -8.99 -3.62 5.06
C ARG A 112 -9.31 -5.08 4.70
N LYS A 113 -8.66 -6.03 5.37
CA LYS A 113 -8.96 -7.46 5.23
C LYS A 113 -10.34 -7.82 5.81
N GLY A 114 -10.69 -7.26 6.97
CA GLY A 114 -11.95 -7.51 7.66
C GLY A 114 -13.17 -7.12 6.84
N ILE A 115 -13.10 -5.96 6.18
CA ILE A 115 -14.15 -5.55 5.23
C ILE A 115 -14.03 -6.23 3.87
N SER A 116 -12.93 -6.93 3.57
CA SER A 116 -12.66 -7.55 2.26
C SER A 116 -12.65 -6.56 1.09
N GLY A 117 -12.02 -5.41 1.28
CA GLY A 117 -12.02 -4.33 0.28
C GLY A 117 -10.76 -4.27 -0.58
N ASN A 118 -10.92 -3.93 -1.85
CA ASN A 118 -9.83 -3.56 -2.76
C ASN A 118 -9.50 -2.08 -2.61
N ILE A 119 -8.26 -1.70 -2.96
CA ILE A 119 -7.74 -0.37 -2.64
C ILE A 119 -7.45 0.40 -3.91
N THR A 120 -8.10 1.55 -4.08
CA THR A 120 -7.84 2.48 -5.17
C THR A 120 -7.11 3.71 -4.62
N ARG A 121 -5.95 4.03 -5.19
CA ARG A 121 -5.19 5.25 -4.90
C ARG A 121 -5.16 6.16 -6.11
N GLU A 122 -5.48 7.43 -5.90
CA GLU A 122 -5.51 8.45 -6.96
C GLU A 122 -4.91 9.77 -6.46
N ASP A 123 -4.25 10.51 -7.34
CA ASP A 123 -3.72 11.83 -6.99
C ASP A 123 -4.86 12.86 -6.83
N ILE A 124 -4.73 13.75 -5.84
CA ILE A 124 -5.57 14.94 -5.69
C ILE A 124 -5.15 15.95 -6.75
N GLN A 125 -6.14 16.51 -7.45
CA GLN A 125 -5.91 17.38 -8.61
C GLN A 125 -5.60 18.82 -8.22
N PHE A 126 -4.42 19.07 -7.68
CA PHE A 126 -3.91 20.44 -7.53
C PHE A 126 -3.44 20.97 -8.88
N ARG A 127 -3.91 22.16 -9.28
CA ARG A 127 -3.63 22.74 -10.61
C ARG A 127 -2.36 23.59 -10.61
N ASN A 128 -1.96 24.13 -9.45
CA ASN A 128 -0.79 25.00 -9.34
C ASN A 128 0.49 24.33 -8.81
N LEU A 129 0.49 23.01 -8.56
CA LEU A 129 1.70 22.31 -8.11
C LEU A 129 2.60 21.95 -9.29
N ASN A 130 3.84 22.43 -9.25
CA ASN A 130 4.90 22.07 -10.17
C ASN A 130 5.50 20.72 -9.78
N ILE A 131 5.17 19.70 -10.58
CA ILE A 131 5.76 18.36 -10.45
C ILE A 131 7.22 18.44 -10.93
N ARG A 132 8.16 18.52 -9.98
CA ARG A 132 9.60 18.51 -10.30
C ARG A 132 9.97 17.16 -10.89
N ARG A 133 10.56 17.19 -12.09
CA ARG A 133 11.09 16.00 -12.76
C ARG A 133 12.45 15.66 -12.17
N PRO A 134 12.61 14.47 -11.55
CA PRO A 134 13.91 14.04 -11.07
C PRO A 134 14.86 13.83 -12.25
N GLU A 135 16.09 14.33 -12.11
CA GLU A 135 17.12 14.17 -13.14
C GLU A 135 17.67 12.74 -13.10
N TRP A 136 17.32 11.97 -14.13
CA TRP A 136 17.66 10.54 -14.23
C TRP A 136 18.67 10.22 -15.32
N VAL A 137 18.74 11.02 -16.38
CA VAL A 137 19.60 10.75 -17.53
C VAL A 137 21.06 10.73 -17.10
N GLY A 138 21.77 9.65 -17.42
CA GLY A 138 23.19 9.48 -17.09
C GLY A 138 23.49 9.16 -15.63
N ARG A 139 22.48 8.94 -14.76
CA ARG A 139 22.70 8.50 -13.38
C ARG A 139 23.39 7.14 -13.34
N ASP A 140 24.36 6.99 -12.46
CA ASP A 140 25.10 5.75 -12.28
C ASP A 140 24.41 4.87 -11.24
N ILE A 141 23.19 4.43 -11.53
CA ILE A 141 22.41 3.55 -10.66
C ILE A 141 22.26 2.19 -11.32
N GLU A 142 22.52 1.12 -10.56
CA GLU A 142 22.34 -0.25 -11.01
C GLU A 142 21.39 -0.99 -10.05
N VAL A 143 20.53 -1.85 -10.59
CA VAL A 143 19.66 -2.73 -9.78
C VAL A 143 20.23 -4.14 -9.79
N ASP A 144 20.41 -4.72 -8.61
CA ASP A 144 20.89 -6.08 -8.42
C ASP A 144 19.79 -6.94 -7.80
N THR A 145 19.61 -8.15 -8.32
CA THR A 145 18.52 -9.05 -7.92
C THR A 145 18.93 -10.50 -8.09
N MET A 146 18.28 -11.42 -7.36
CA MET A 146 18.55 -12.84 -7.51
C MET A 146 18.14 -13.34 -8.91
N GLU A 147 18.88 -14.31 -9.43
CA GLU A 147 18.60 -14.86 -10.76
C GLU A 147 17.48 -15.93 -10.71
N PHE A 148 17.54 -16.77 -9.68
CA PHE A 148 16.71 -17.95 -9.46
C PHE A 148 15.92 -17.86 -8.15
N GLY A 149 14.99 -18.80 -7.97
CA GLY A 149 14.12 -18.86 -6.79
C GLY A 149 12.90 -17.97 -6.94
N GLY A 150 12.30 -17.60 -5.81
CA GLY A 150 11.26 -16.60 -5.79
C GLY A 150 9.93 -17.09 -6.36
N ILE A 151 9.06 -16.11 -6.61
CA ILE A 151 7.81 -16.30 -7.34
C ILE A 151 8.07 -16.72 -8.79
N LYS A 152 9.17 -16.25 -9.41
CA LYS A 152 9.50 -16.56 -10.81
C LYS A 152 9.69 -18.06 -11.06
N ASP A 153 10.31 -18.79 -10.12
CA ASP A 153 10.58 -20.23 -10.23
C ASP A 153 9.67 -21.05 -9.28
N SER A 154 8.52 -20.48 -8.95
CA SER A 154 7.47 -21.12 -8.16
C SER A 154 6.74 -22.21 -8.94
N PHE A 155 6.14 -23.14 -8.20
CA PHE A 155 5.12 -24.01 -8.77
C PHE A 155 3.74 -23.39 -8.55
N ASN A 156 2.93 -23.30 -9.60
CA ASN A 156 1.59 -22.73 -9.51
C ASN A 156 0.63 -23.48 -10.43
N GLN A 157 -0.64 -23.56 -10.01
CA GLN A 157 -1.71 -24.23 -10.75
C GLN A 157 -3.07 -23.62 -10.41
N LEU A 158 -4.06 -23.88 -11.27
CA LEU A 158 -5.46 -23.69 -10.93
C LEU A 158 -6.05 -24.90 -10.19
N SER A 159 -6.91 -24.62 -9.22
CA SER A 159 -7.64 -25.65 -8.48
C SER A 159 -8.68 -26.31 -9.38
N LEU A 160 -8.60 -27.63 -9.58
CA LEU A 160 -9.54 -28.37 -10.45
C LEU A 160 -10.85 -28.76 -9.75
N ALA A 161 -10.86 -28.71 -8.41
CA ALA A 161 -11.99 -29.04 -7.55
C ALA A 161 -12.07 -28.05 -6.38
N THR A 162 -13.25 -27.98 -5.76
CA THR A 162 -13.47 -27.25 -4.51
C THR A 162 -13.07 -28.14 -3.35
N GLY A 163 -12.22 -27.64 -2.45
CA GLY A 163 -11.69 -28.42 -1.35
C GLY A 163 -10.70 -27.62 -0.51
N VAL A 164 -9.60 -28.26 -0.11
CA VAL A 164 -8.58 -27.67 0.75
C VAL A 164 -7.21 -27.85 0.10
N VAL A 165 -6.44 -26.77 0.03
CA VAL A 165 -5.00 -26.81 -0.21
C VAL A 165 -4.28 -26.91 1.13
N LYS A 166 -3.36 -27.86 1.25
CA LYS A 166 -2.54 -28.09 2.44
C LYS A 166 -1.07 -28.00 2.09
N LEU A 167 -0.33 -27.27 2.90
CA LEU A 167 1.12 -27.31 2.91
C LEU A 167 1.58 -28.30 3.98
N MET A 168 2.20 -29.39 3.55
CA MET A 168 2.78 -30.39 4.43
C MET A 168 4.30 -30.27 4.42
N PHE A 169 4.92 -30.57 5.55
CA PHE A 169 6.37 -30.67 5.71
C PHE A 169 6.75 -32.06 6.20
N VAL A 170 7.72 -32.68 5.55
CA VAL A 170 8.31 -33.96 5.97
C VAL A 170 9.77 -33.70 6.32
N GLY A 171 10.05 -33.65 7.63
CA GLY A 171 11.38 -33.39 8.17
C GLY A 171 12.16 -34.66 8.51
N SER A 172 13.09 -34.53 9.45
CA SER A 172 13.98 -35.61 9.86
C SER A 172 13.26 -36.78 10.55
N SER A 173 12.11 -36.53 11.18
CA SER A 173 11.27 -37.57 11.81
C SER A 173 10.64 -38.52 10.78
N GLY A 174 10.48 -38.08 9.53
CA GLY A 174 9.74 -38.80 8.48
C GLY A 174 8.22 -38.65 8.56
N ASP A 175 7.68 -38.18 9.68
CA ASP A 175 6.24 -37.95 9.87
C ASP A 175 5.80 -36.63 9.20
N PRO A 176 4.81 -36.63 8.30
CA PRO A 176 4.29 -35.39 7.71
C PRO A 176 3.58 -34.50 8.73
N VAL A 177 3.99 -33.24 8.80
CA VAL A 177 3.37 -32.19 9.62
C VAL A 177 2.63 -31.21 8.71
N GLU A 178 1.39 -30.90 9.05
CA GLU A 178 0.63 -29.86 8.34
C GLU A 178 1.08 -28.48 8.83
N LEU A 179 1.70 -27.69 7.94
CA LEU A 179 2.14 -26.33 8.23
C LEU A 179 1.00 -25.32 8.06
N HIS A 180 0.19 -25.52 7.02
CA HIS A 180 -0.91 -24.61 6.69
C HIS A 180 -2.01 -25.34 5.93
N ARG A 181 -3.25 -24.83 6.07
CA ARG A 181 -4.39 -25.22 5.25
C ARG A 181 -5.22 -24.01 4.86
N ARG A 182 -5.78 -24.04 3.66
CA ARG A 182 -6.75 -23.06 3.19
C ARG A 182 -7.83 -23.72 2.36
N GLU A 183 -9.06 -23.24 2.50
CA GLU A 183 -10.13 -23.59 1.57
C GLU A 183 -9.87 -22.94 0.22
N ILE A 184 -10.17 -23.68 -0.85
CA ILE A 184 -10.05 -23.25 -2.24
C ILE A 184 -11.27 -23.74 -3.02
N ARG A 185 -11.69 -22.94 -3.99
CA ARG A 185 -12.75 -23.27 -4.94
C ARG A 185 -12.15 -23.72 -6.26
N LYS A 186 -12.93 -24.47 -7.04
CA LYS A 186 -12.57 -24.77 -8.42
C LYS A 186 -12.33 -23.47 -9.19
N GLY A 187 -11.17 -23.37 -9.83
CA GLY A 187 -10.71 -22.21 -10.58
C GLY A 187 -9.83 -21.25 -9.78
N ASP A 188 -9.70 -21.43 -8.46
CA ASP A 188 -8.81 -20.59 -7.64
C ASP A 188 -7.34 -20.87 -7.97
N PRO A 189 -6.53 -19.83 -8.25
CA PRO A 189 -5.10 -19.99 -8.42
C PRO A 189 -4.40 -20.20 -7.06
N TRP A 190 -3.38 -21.05 -7.06
CA TRP A 190 -2.45 -21.19 -5.92
C TRP A 190 -1.01 -21.34 -6.39
N LEU A 191 -0.06 -21.00 -5.53
CA LEU A 191 1.35 -20.95 -5.85
C LEU A 191 2.23 -21.22 -4.63
N LEU A 192 3.24 -22.07 -4.77
CA LEU A 192 4.30 -22.30 -3.78
C LEU A 192 5.65 -21.76 -4.29
N ALA A 193 6.21 -20.80 -3.57
CA ALA A 193 7.54 -20.23 -3.82
C ALA A 193 8.49 -20.53 -2.65
N THR A 194 9.77 -20.72 -2.97
CA THR A 194 10.86 -20.82 -1.99
C THR A 194 12.10 -20.13 -2.53
N ASN A 195 12.99 -19.66 -1.65
CA ASN A 195 14.39 -19.38 -2.01
C ASN A 195 15.31 -20.34 -1.26
N ASP A 196 16.40 -20.75 -1.90
CA ASP A 196 17.49 -21.44 -1.22
C ASP A 196 18.29 -20.42 -0.42
N ILE A 197 18.43 -20.63 0.89
CA ILE A 197 19.10 -19.67 1.76
C ILE A 197 20.59 -19.51 1.43
N GLU A 198 21.23 -20.54 0.86
CA GLU A 198 22.62 -20.44 0.41
C GLU A 198 22.75 -19.58 -0.84
N ASP A 199 21.74 -19.60 -1.72
CA ASP A 199 21.69 -18.69 -2.87
C ASP A 199 21.48 -17.24 -2.42
N VAL A 200 20.67 -17.01 -1.37
CA VAL A 200 20.49 -15.69 -0.76
C VAL A 200 21.81 -15.18 -0.17
N LYS A 201 22.54 -16.02 0.60
CA LYS A 201 23.87 -15.68 1.12
C LYS A 201 24.86 -15.39 0.00
N GLY A 202 24.90 -16.27 -1.01
CA GLY A 202 25.76 -16.11 -2.18
C GLY A 202 25.48 -14.83 -2.93
N TRP A 203 24.21 -14.46 -3.09
CA TRP A 203 23.83 -13.16 -3.65
C TRP A 203 24.27 -11.99 -2.76
N ALA A 204 24.04 -12.06 -1.44
CA ALA A 204 24.42 -11.00 -0.50
C ALA A 204 25.93 -10.71 -0.53
N HIS A 205 26.78 -11.73 -0.49
CA HIS A 205 28.23 -11.53 -0.61
C HIS A 205 28.60 -10.89 -1.95
N ARG A 206 28.06 -11.38 -3.08
CA ARG A 206 28.33 -10.80 -4.40
C ARG A 206 27.87 -9.34 -4.47
N PHE A 207 26.71 -9.03 -3.92
CA PHE A 207 26.12 -7.69 -3.88
C PHE A 207 27.01 -6.70 -3.13
N PHE A 208 27.45 -7.03 -1.90
CA PHE A 208 28.33 -6.15 -1.12
C PHE A 208 29.73 -6.04 -1.71
N GLN A 209 30.31 -7.16 -2.18
CA GLN A 209 31.60 -7.15 -2.87
C GLN A 209 31.57 -6.26 -4.11
N ARG A 210 30.49 -6.33 -4.89
CA ARG A 210 30.28 -5.48 -6.06
C ARG A 210 30.16 -4.02 -5.66
N ALA A 211 29.38 -3.69 -4.63
CA ALA A 211 29.25 -2.31 -4.16
C ALA A 211 30.60 -1.71 -3.74
N ILE A 212 31.43 -2.50 -3.05
CA ILE A 212 32.79 -2.11 -2.63
C ILE A 212 33.71 -1.93 -3.84
N ALA A 213 33.75 -2.92 -4.74
CA ALA A 213 34.61 -2.89 -5.93
C ALA A 213 34.27 -1.72 -6.85
N GLU A 214 32.97 -1.46 -7.01
CA GLU A 214 32.44 -0.37 -7.83
C GLU A 214 32.31 0.94 -7.05
N LYS A 215 32.63 0.98 -5.74
CA LYS A 215 32.50 2.16 -4.87
C LYS A 215 31.13 2.84 -5.01
N ARG A 216 30.06 2.09 -4.76
CA ARG A 216 28.67 2.58 -4.84
C ARG A 216 28.03 2.58 -3.46
N ASP A 217 27.25 3.61 -3.16
CA ASP A 217 26.35 3.58 -2.01
C ASP A 217 25.32 2.46 -2.19
N ILE A 218 24.97 1.82 -1.09
CA ILE A 218 24.21 0.57 -1.07
C ILE A 218 22.79 0.84 -0.59
N TYR A 219 21.84 0.39 -1.38
CA TYR A 219 20.41 0.46 -1.07
C TYR A 219 19.86 -0.95 -1.07
N LEU A 220 19.25 -1.40 0.02
CA LEU A 220 18.62 -2.72 0.11
C LEU A 220 17.13 -2.58 0.41
N GLY A 221 16.28 -3.21 -0.40
CA GLY A 221 14.83 -3.12 -0.30
C GLY A 221 14.14 -4.47 -0.25
N LEU A 222 13.37 -4.71 0.82
CA LEU A 222 12.53 -5.89 1.01
C LEU A 222 11.17 -5.50 1.64
N LYS A 223 10.21 -6.42 1.70
CA LYS A 223 8.89 -6.23 2.33
C LYS A 223 8.73 -7.08 3.60
N ASP A 224 9.75 -7.09 4.46
CA ASP A 224 9.87 -7.96 5.63
C ASP A 224 8.78 -7.76 6.70
N THR A 225 8.25 -6.56 6.86
CA THR A 225 7.18 -6.29 7.85
C THR A 225 5.86 -6.94 7.48
N VAL A 226 5.62 -7.18 6.19
CA VAL A 226 4.37 -7.76 5.68
C VAL A 226 4.48 -9.27 5.47
N ILE A 227 5.61 -9.73 4.93
CA ILE A 227 5.90 -11.16 4.68
C ILE A 227 7.15 -11.60 5.46
N PRO A 228 7.12 -11.57 6.81
CA PRO A 228 8.29 -11.77 7.66
C PRO A 228 8.92 -13.17 7.54
N GLY A 229 8.11 -14.18 7.25
CA GLY A 229 8.58 -15.54 7.03
C GLY A 229 9.30 -15.73 5.69
N TYR A 230 9.15 -14.80 4.76
CA TYR A 230 9.77 -14.86 3.42
C TYR A 230 10.87 -13.80 3.27
N ASP A 231 10.47 -12.54 3.09
CA ASP A 231 11.42 -11.43 2.98
C ASP A 231 12.15 -11.16 4.28
N GLY A 232 11.51 -11.34 5.44
CA GLY A 232 12.17 -11.16 6.73
C GLY A 232 13.27 -12.20 6.98
N ALA A 233 13.08 -13.44 6.53
CA ALA A 233 14.11 -14.46 6.60
C ALA A 233 15.30 -14.14 5.68
N MET A 234 15.04 -13.67 4.45
CA MET A 234 16.11 -13.20 3.56
C MET A 234 16.84 -12.00 4.15
N ARG A 235 16.10 -10.99 4.62
CA ARG A 235 16.65 -9.78 5.24
C ARG A 235 17.57 -10.13 6.39
N SER A 236 17.14 -10.99 7.30
CA SER A 236 17.94 -11.37 8.47
C SER A 236 19.33 -11.85 8.06
N VAL A 237 19.40 -12.75 7.07
CA VAL A 237 20.68 -13.29 6.60
C VAL A 237 21.52 -12.24 5.86
N ILE A 238 20.89 -11.38 5.06
CA ILE A 238 21.61 -10.31 4.34
C ILE A 238 22.19 -9.28 5.32
N GLU A 239 21.41 -8.87 6.33
CA GLU A 239 21.83 -7.92 7.38
C GLU A 239 22.93 -8.52 8.27
N ASP A 240 22.82 -9.81 8.63
CA ASP A 240 23.86 -10.49 9.40
C ASP A 240 25.20 -10.46 8.64
N ILE A 241 25.19 -10.79 7.35
CA ILE A 241 26.38 -10.73 6.47
C ILE A 241 26.92 -9.30 6.36
N TYR A 242 26.04 -8.30 6.20
CA TYR A 242 26.46 -6.90 6.17
C TYR A 242 27.22 -6.55 7.46
N HIS A 243 26.62 -6.84 8.62
CA HIS A 243 27.18 -6.48 9.91
C HIS A 243 28.46 -7.25 10.25
N SER A 244 28.53 -8.53 9.93
CA SER A 244 29.69 -9.37 10.27
C SER A 244 30.87 -9.15 9.33
N ASP A 245 30.62 -9.01 8.03
CA ASP A 245 31.67 -9.19 7.03
C ASP A 245 32.02 -7.89 6.28
N TYR A 246 31.08 -6.96 6.12
CA TYR A 246 31.24 -5.83 5.20
C TYR A 246 31.11 -4.44 5.83
N LYS A 247 30.42 -4.30 6.96
CA LYS A 247 30.12 -3.00 7.57
C LYS A 247 31.39 -2.16 7.79
N GLN A 248 32.40 -2.73 8.42
CA GLN A 248 33.65 -2.02 8.69
C GLN A 248 34.32 -1.54 7.40
N GLN A 249 34.41 -2.42 6.39
CA GLN A 249 35.04 -2.07 5.11
C GLN A 249 34.25 -0.99 4.35
N ILE A 250 32.92 -1.05 4.38
CA ILE A 250 32.03 -0.05 3.75
C ILE A 250 32.20 1.31 4.42
N GLU A 251 32.22 1.35 5.75
CA GLU A 251 32.42 2.58 6.55
C GLU A 251 33.83 3.18 6.32
N GLU A 252 34.88 2.35 6.28
CA GLU A 252 36.26 2.78 6.00
C GLU A 252 36.42 3.38 4.59
N LEU A 253 35.60 2.93 3.62
CA LEU A 253 35.56 3.48 2.27
C LEU A 253 34.66 4.72 2.14
N GLY A 254 33.98 5.11 3.22
CA GLY A 254 33.05 6.25 3.24
C GLY A 254 31.77 6.01 2.43
N LEU A 255 31.39 4.75 2.21
CA LEU A 255 30.16 4.37 1.53
C LEU A 255 29.01 4.26 2.53
N ASN A 256 27.78 4.53 2.07
CA ASN A 256 26.59 4.46 2.90
C ASN A 256 25.79 3.17 2.63
N TYR A 257 25.14 2.66 3.66
CA TYR A 257 24.19 1.55 3.59
C TYR A 257 22.80 2.00 4.03
N TYR A 258 21.80 1.82 3.16
CA TYR A 258 20.42 2.19 3.41
C TYR A 258 19.48 1.00 3.26
N TYR A 259 18.93 0.54 4.38
CA TYR A 259 17.81 -0.41 4.40
C TYR A 259 16.48 0.31 4.53
N GLU A 260 15.52 0.01 3.64
CA GLU A 260 14.15 0.51 3.69
C GLU A 260 13.17 -0.56 3.17
N LEU A 261 11.87 -0.40 3.45
CA LEU A 261 10.86 -1.20 2.78
C LEU A 261 10.85 -0.90 1.28
N ILE A 262 10.66 -1.93 0.44
CA ILE A 262 10.85 -1.83 -1.01
C ILE A 262 9.96 -0.77 -1.69
N ASP A 263 8.73 -0.55 -1.21
CA ASP A 263 7.82 0.50 -1.66
C ASP A 263 8.36 1.90 -1.36
N ALA A 264 8.75 2.15 -0.11
CA ALA A 264 9.34 3.43 0.32
C ALA A 264 10.67 3.70 -0.39
N GLN A 265 11.50 2.66 -0.53
CA GLN A 265 12.79 2.78 -1.20
C GLN A 265 12.64 3.05 -2.70
N ALA A 266 11.70 2.36 -3.36
CA ALA A 266 11.43 2.61 -4.77
C ALA A 266 10.88 4.02 -4.99
N ALA A 267 9.96 4.47 -4.13
CA ALA A 267 9.47 5.84 -4.15
C ALA A 267 10.60 6.87 -3.98
N ARG A 268 11.49 6.66 -3.00
CA ARG A 268 12.64 7.53 -2.74
C ARG A 268 13.61 7.57 -3.91
N ILE A 269 14.05 6.42 -4.40
CA ILE A 269 15.03 6.35 -5.50
C ILE A 269 14.44 6.95 -6.78
N VAL A 270 13.18 6.65 -7.11
CA VAL A 270 12.52 7.18 -8.33
C VAL A 270 12.30 8.69 -8.25
N SER A 271 11.88 9.23 -7.11
CA SER A 271 11.61 10.67 -6.95
C SER A 271 12.84 11.52 -6.61
N ASN A 272 13.87 10.94 -5.99
CA ASN A 272 15.09 11.62 -5.60
C ASN A 272 16.31 10.70 -5.82
N PRO A 273 16.67 10.43 -7.09
CA PRO A 273 17.74 9.49 -7.41
C PRO A 273 19.10 9.99 -6.91
N PRO A 274 19.90 9.15 -6.25
CA PRO A 274 21.30 9.48 -5.97
C PRO A 274 22.08 9.56 -7.30
N GLU A 275 23.24 10.20 -7.28
CA GLU A 275 24.10 10.23 -8.46
C GLU A 275 24.65 8.84 -8.81
N ARG A 276 25.01 8.08 -7.78
CA ARG A 276 25.62 6.75 -7.90
C ARG A 276 25.08 5.81 -6.83
N ALA A 277 24.58 4.64 -7.21
CA ALA A 277 24.10 3.64 -6.24
C ALA A 277 24.11 2.22 -6.82
N LEU A 278 24.18 1.23 -5.91
CA LEU A 278 23.81 -0.16 -6.18
C LEU A 278 22.56 -0.50 -5.36
N TRP A 279 21.47 -0.81 -6.04
CA TRP A 279 20.17 -1.06 -5.46
C TRP A 279 19.83 -2.55 -5.48
N GLY A 280 19.94 -3.20 -4.32
CA GLY A 280 19.63 -4.61 -4.11
C GLY A 280 18.15 -4.85 -3.84
N VAL A 281 17.54 -5.69 -4.67
CA VAL A 281 16.17 -6.18 -4.52
C VAL A 281 16.19 -7.70 -4.73
N PRO A 282 16.34 -8.51 -3.65
CA PRO A 282 16.59 -9.94 -3.80
C PRO A 282 15.40 -10.68 -4.44
N ASP A 283 14.15 -10.27 -4.19
CA ASP A 283 13.00 -10.83 -4.91
C ASP A 283 13.10 -10.56 -6.41
N ASN A 284 13.29 -11.63 -7.18
CA ASN A 284 13.59 -11.55 -8.61
C ASN A 284 12.43 -11.05 -9.47
N THR A 285 11.19 -11.15 -8.97
CA THR A 285 10.00 -10.70 -9.70
C THR A 285 9.86 -9.18 -9.58
N THR A 286 10.11 -8.64 -8.40
CA THR A 286 10.11 -7.20 -8.12
C THR A 286 11.37 -6.53 -8.68
N GLY A 287 12.55 -7.09 -8.38
CA GLY A 287 13.84 -6.55 -8.82
C GLY A 287 13.95 -6.42 -10.33
N ARG A 288 13.46 -7.40 -11.11
CA ARG A 288 13.46 -7.31 -12.58
C ARG A 288 12.54 -6.21 -13.14
N LYS A 289 11.44 -5.87 -12.45
CA LYS A 289 10.57 -4.75 -12.87
C LYS A 289 11.29 -3.42 -12.65
N LEU A 290 11.90 -3.26 -11.47
CA LEU A 290 12.65 -2.06 -11.10
C LEU A 290 13.91 -1.88 -11.95
N LEU A 291 14.65 -2.94 -12.24
CA LEU A 291 15.79 -2.93 -13.16
C LEU A 291 15.39 -2.37 -14.54
N LYS A 292 14.29 -2.87 -15.11
CA LYS A 292 13.82 -2.40 -16.42
C LYS A 292 13.33 -0.96 -16.39
N LEU A 293 12.74 -0.52 -15.29
CA LEU A 293 12.37 0.89 -15.09
C LEU A 293 13.64 1.75 -15.03
N VAL A 294 14.59 1.44 -14.13
CA VAL A 294 15.84 2.19 -13.94
C VAL A 294 16.63 2.31 -15.24
N ASN A 295 16.76 1.23 -16.01
CA ASN A 295 17.44 1.28 -17.31
C ASN A 295 16.77 2.28 -18.27
N GLN A 296 15.44 2.33 -18.29
CA GLN A 296 14.71 3.27 -19.12
C GLN A 296 14.84 4.72 -18.61
N LEU A 297 14.83 4.91 -17.29
CA LEU A 297 15.01 6.22 -16.66
C LEU A 297 16.41 6.79 -16.94
N LYS A 298 17.45 5.97 -16.85
CA LYS A 298 18.83 6.38 -17.13
C LYS A 298 19.05 6.86 -18.57
N GLU A 299 18.26 6.34 -19.50
CA GLU A 299 18.37 6.67 -20.92
C GLU A 299 17.48 7.85 -21.32
N PHE A 300 16.23 7.87 -20.86
CA PHE A 300 15.22 8.81 -21.34
C PHE A 300 14.70 9.81 -20.29
N GLY A 301 15.06 9.62 -19.02
CA GLY A 301 14.54 10.39 -17.91
C GLY A 301 13.07 10.13 -17.61
N ILE A 302 12.47 11.02 -16.80
CA ILE A 302 11.04 11.04 -16.51
C ILE A 302 10.40 12.16 -17.33
N PRO A 303 9.51 11.84 -18.29
CA PRO A 303 8.79 12.87 -19.03
C PRO A 303 7.81 13.64 -18.15
N GLY A 304 7.34 14.79 -18.65
CA GLY A 304 6.28 15.56 -17.97
C GLY A 304 4.98 14.78 -17.95
N ARG A 305 4.25 14.86 -16.84
CA ARG A 305 2.99 14.15 -16.63
C ARG A 305 1.82 15.14 -16.70
N GLY A 306 0.97 14.99 -17.72
CA GLY A 306 -0.19 15.86 -17.94
C GLY A 306 -1.52 15.31 -17.40
N ALA A 307 -1.57 14.02 -17.03
CA ALA A 307 -2.78 13.38 -16.53
C ALA A 307 -2.55 12.64 -15.21
N HIS A 308 -3.65 12.33 -14.53
CA HIS A 308 -3.66 11.62 -13.26
C HIS A 308 -3.38 10.11 -13.46
N VAL A 309 -2.69 9.53 -12.48
CA VAL A 309 -2.42 8.11 -12.36
C VAL A 309 -3.33 7.63 -11.25
N SER A 310 -3.97 6.52 -11.53
CA SER A 310 -4.85 5.85 -10.59
C SER A 310 -4.45 4.41 -10.55
N ILE A 311 -4.32 3.86 -9.36
CA ILE A 311 -3.85 2.49 -9.16
C ILE A 311 -4.92 1.77 -8.38
N SER A 312 -5.39 0.65 -8.93
CA SER A 312 -6.31 -0.24 -8.23
C SER A 312 -5.54 -1.48 -7.80
N ARG A 313 -5.60 -1.79 -6.51
CA ARG A 313 -4.87 -2.89 -5.89
C ARG A 313 -5.85 -3.95 -5.45
N MET A 314 -5.62 -5.17 -5.93
CA MET A 314 -6.38 -6.32 -5.45
C MET A 314 -5.90 -6.68 -4.05
N SER A 315 -6.71 -6.36 -3.03
CA SER A 315 -6.40 -6.70 -1.63
C SER A 315 -7.38 -7.73 -1.05
N ALA A 316 -8.55 -7.90 -1.66
CA ALA A 316 -9.51 -8.93 -1.29
C ALA A 316 -9.08 -10.33 -1.79
N GLY A 317 -9.83 -11.37 -1.41
CA GLY A 317 -9.71 -12.70 -2.03
C GLY A 317 -8.50 -13.55 -1.67
N GLY A 318 -7.56 -13.05 -0.88
CA GLY A 318 -6.31 -13.76 -0.61
C GLY A 318 -5.11 -12.82 -0.54
N GLY A 319 -5.22 -11.66 -1.19
CA GLY A 319 -4.29 -10.54 -1.03
C GLY A 319 -2.87 -10.84 -1.52
N ASP A 320 -2.73 -11.78 -2.45
CA ASP A 320 -1.45 -12.21 -3.02
C ASP A 320 -0.39 -12.52 -1.95
N GLN A 321 0.80 -11.92 -2.05
CA GLN A 321 1.87 -12.05 -1.05
C GLN A 321 1.40 -11.61 0.35
N TYR A 322 0.52 -10.61 0.46
CA TYR A 322 0.13 -10.02 1.75
C TYR A 322 -0.82 -10.91 2.55
N GLY A 323 -1.58 -11.80 1.89
CA GLY A 323 -2.39 -12.81 2.57
C GLY A 323 -1.91 -14.23 2.33
N SER A 324 -0.64 -14.38 1.92
CA SER A 324 0.06 -15.65 1.82
C SER A 324 0.39 -16.22 3.20
N PHE A 325 0.48 -17.54 3.29
CA PHE A 325 1.21 -18.18 4.37
C PHE A 325 2.70 -18.09 4.07
N ASN A 326 3.51 -17.67 5.04
CA ASN A 326 4.96 -17.62 4.89
C ASN A 326 5.68 -17.98 6.19
N MET A 327 6.82 -18.65 6.07
CA MET A 327 7.72 -18.99 7.18
C MET A 327 9.11 -19.38 6.65
N ALA A 328 10.12 -19.36 7.51
CA ALA A 328 11.40 -20.00 7.23
C ALA A 328 11.34 -21.48 7.63
N ALA A 329 11.91 -22.37 6.82
CA ALA A 329 12.03 -23.79 7.15
C ALA A 329 12.87 -23.99 8.43
N LYS A 330 12.36 -24.79 9.38
CA LYS A 330 13.00 -24.99 10.69
C LYS A 330 14.15 -26.01 10.66
N GLU A 331 14.08 -26.95 9.73
CA GLU A 331 15.07 -27.98 9.46
C GLU A 331 15.01 -28.36 7.97
N ASP A 332 15.96 -29.17 7.51
CA ASP A 332 15.96 -29.73 6.16
C ASP A 332 14.80 -30.72 5.99
N GLY A 333 14.15 -30.69 4.83
CA GLY A 333 13.03 -31.58 4.57
C GLY A 333 12.41 -31.43 3.20
N ILE A 334 11.19 -31.94 3.05
CA ILE A 334 10.40 -31.88 1.83
C ILE A 334 9.09 -31.15 2.13
N LEU A 335 8.83 -30.08 1.38
CA LEU A 335 7.51 -29.46 1.31
C LEU A 335 6.66 -30.20 0.30
N LYS A 336 5.40 -30.45 0.64
CA LYS A 336 4.40 -31.04 -0.25
C LYS A 336 3.16 -30.17 -0.26
N VAL A 337 2.61 -29.92 -1.43
CA VAL A 337 1.30 -29.28 -1.59
C VAL A 337 0.30 -30.38 -1.92
N ILE A 338 -0.68 -30.55 -1.04
CA ILE A 338 -1.79 -31.48 -1.24
C ILE A 338 -3.03 -30.65 -1.58
N VAL A 339 -3.67 -30.95 -2.70
CA VAL A 339 -4.94 -30.36 -3.10
C VAL A 339 -5.93 -31.48 -3.33
N ASP A 340 -7.03 -31.46 -2.59
CA ASP A 340 -8.09 -32.47 -2.69
C ASP A 340 -7.59 -33.91 -2.48
N GLY A 341 -6.69 -34.09 -1.52
CA GLY A 341 -6.09 -35.40 -1.19
C GLY A 341 -4.93 -35.84 -2.08
N ASP A 342 -4.74 -35.19 -3.24
CA ASP A 342 -3.64 -35.48 -4.15
C ASP A 342 -2.41 -34.62 -3.86
N GLU A 343 -1.22 -35.23 -3.83
CA GLU A 343 0.05 -34.50 -3.86
C GLU A 343 0.22 -33.87 -5.25
N LYS A 344 0.07 -32.55 -5.34
CA LYS A 344 0.22 -31.80 -6.61
C LYS A 344 1.66 -31.36 -6.85
N HIS A 345 2.40 -31.10 -5.78
CA HIS A 345 3.81 -30.70 -5.88
C HIS A 345 4.58 -31.12 -4.64
N ALA A 346 5.86 -31.45 -4.83
CA ALA A 346 6.81 -31.62 -3.75
C ALA A 346 8.15 -30.99 -4.10
N ARG A 347 8.80 -30.33 -3.15
CA ARG A 347 10.16 -29.81 -3.30
C ARG A 347 10.96 -29.92 -2.02
N ARG A 348 12.27 -30.08 -2.16
CA ARG A 348 13.20 -30.03 -1.03
C ARG A 348 13.37 -28.59 -0.56
N VAL A 349 13.51 -28.42 0.75
CA VAL A 349 13.91 -27.17 1.40
C VAL A 349 15.00 -27.48 2.44
N ARG A 350 15.89 -26.52 2.66
CA ARG A 350 16.90 -26.53 3.71
C ARG A 350 16.45 -25.69 4.89
N LYS A 351 17.04 -25.93 6.05
CA LYS A 351 16.88 -25.08 7.23
C LYS A 351 17.21 -23.63 6.88
N GLY A 352 16.27 -22.74 7.16
CA GLY A 352 16.38 -21.30 6.89
C GLY A 352 15.79 -20.88 5.55
N ASP A 353 15.46 -21.81 4.64
CA ASP A 353 14.84 -21.46 3.36
C ASP A 353 13.51 -20.72 3.60
N PRO A 354 13.35 -19.49 3.08
CA PRO A 354 12.07 -18.81 3.09
C PRO A 354 11.09 -19.54 2.15
N MET A 355 9.88 -19.79 2.65
CA MET A 355 8.78 -20.39 1.88
C MET A 355 7.52 -19.54 1.95
N LEU A 356 6.73 -19.59 0.87
CA LEU A 356 5.53 -18.79 0.71
C LEU A 356 4.49 -19.56 -0.12
N LEU A 357 3.30 -19.78 0.47
CA LEU A 357 2.13 -20.36 -0.18
C LEU A 357 1.07 -19.27 -0.38
N MET A 358 0.80 -18.95 -1.64
CA MET A 358 -0.20 -17.99 -2.08
C MET A 358 -1.43 -18.69 -2.65
N SER A 359 -2.57 -18.04 -2.51
CA SER A 359 -3.81 -18.40 -3.19
C SER A 359 -4.71 -17.18 -3.28
N ASN A 360 -5.49 -17.06 -4.36
CA ASN A 360 -6.59 -16.11 -4.43
C ASN A 360 -7.89 -16.80 -4.79
N ASP A 361 -8.99 -16.22 -4.34
CA ASP A 361 -10.35 -16.58 -4.72
C ASP A 361 -10.69 -15.95 -6.08
N ARG A 362 -11.13 -16.79 -7.03
CA ARG A 362 -11.48 -16.36 -8.39
C ARG A 362 -12.63 -15.34 -8.40
N GLU A 363 -13.61 -15.51 -7.52
CA GLU A 363 -14.74 -14.57 -7.43
C GLU A 363 -14.28 -13.18 -6.96
N ALA A 364 -13.35 -13.12 -6.02
CA ALA A 364 -12.74 -11.85 -5.63
C ALA A 364 -11.91 -11.21 -6.75
N ILE A 365 -11.25 -11.99 -7.62
CA ILE A 365 -10.62 -11.47 -8.84
C ILE A 365 -11.69 -10.85 -9.76
N LYS A 366 -12.83 -11.52 -9.93
CA LYS A 366 -13.95 -11.03 -10.73
C LYS A 366 -14.54 -9.74 -10.17
N ASP A 367 -14.79 -9.69 -8.87
CA ASP A 367 -15.28 -8.50 -8.18
C ASP A 367 -14.32 -7.32 -8.35
N TRP A 368 -13.02 -7.56 -8.22
CA TRP A 368 -11.99 -6.54 -8.44
C TRP A 368 -11.97 -6.03 -9.88
N VAL A 369 -12.05 -6.91 -10.88
CA VAL A 369 -12.10 -6.52 -12.29
C VAL A 369 -13.38 -5.72 -12.60
N LEU A 370 -14.53 -6.12 -12.07
CA LEU A 370 -15.78 -5.38 -12.19
C LEU A 370 -15.65 -3.97 -11.60
N GLN A 371 -15.06 -3.85 -10.40
CA GLN A 371 -14.80 -2.57 -9.76
C GLN A 371 -13.88 -1.69 -10.62
N VAL A 372 -12.77 -2.24 -11.11
CA VAL A 372 -11.84 -1.55 -12.02
C VAL A 372 -12.55 -1.03 -13.26
N PHE A 373 -13.38 -1.86 -13.91
CA PHE A 373 -14.08 -1.46 -15.12
C PHE A 373 -15.14 -0.40 -14.85
N ARG A 374 -15.89 -0.54 -13.75
CA ARG A 374 -16.87 0.47 -13.33
C ARG A 374 -16.20 1.81 -13.03
N ASP A 375 -15.11 1.81 -12.28
CA ASP A 375 -14.38 3.03 -11.91
C ASP A 375 -13.75 3.68 -13.14
N ALA A 376 -13.22 2.89 -14.07
CA ALA A 376 -12.68 3.36 -15.32
C ALA A 376 -13.75 3.98 -16.23
N SER A 377 -14.91 3.34 -16.36
CA SER A 377 -16.03 3.88 -17.14
C SER A 377 -16.59 5.17 -16.54
N ARG A 378 -16.76 5.24 -15.21
CA ARG A 378 -17.26 6.44 -14.52
C ARG A 378 -16.32 7.64 -14.63
N LYS A 379 -15.01 7.39 -14.68
CA LYS A 379 -13.97 8.43 -14.68
C LYS A 379 -13.30 8.61 -16.05
N GLU A 380 -13.85 7.99 -17.10
CA GLU A 380 -13.34 8.02 -18.47
C GLU A 380 -11.84 7.66 -18.57
N LYS A 381 -11.46 6.55 -17.94
CA LYS A 381 -10.07 6.07 -17.88
C LYS A 381 -9.80 4.88 -18.80
N GLU A 382 -8.63 4.89 -19.43
CA GLU A 382 -8.06 3.68 -20.05
C GLU A 382 -7.54 2.73 -18.95
N VAL A 383 -7.64 1.42 -19.16
CA VAL A 383 -7.20 0.41 -18.18
C VAL A 383 -5.96 -0.34 -18.68
N TYR A 384 -4.92 -0.42 -17.86
CA TYR A 384 -3.68 -1.12 -18.22
C TYR A 384 -3.34 -2.19 -17.18
N PHE A 385 -3.59 -3.46 -17.48
CA PHE A 385 -3.25 -4.60 -16.60
C PHE A 385 -1.82 -5.09 -16.81
N GLY A 386 -1.11 -5.36 -15.72
CA GLY A 386 0.21 -6.00 -15.70
C GLY A 386 0.12 -7.46 -15.29
N LEU A 387 0.12 -8.39 -16.23
CA LEU A 387 -0.02 -9.84 -15.98
C LEU A 387 1.00 -10.64 -16.78
N LYS A 388 1.55 -11.71 -16.19
CA LYS A 388 2.53 -12.62 -16.80
C LYS A 388 1.89 -13.95 -17.24
N ARG A 389 0.77 -13.83 -17.97
CA ARG A 389 -0.08 -14.96 -18.40
C ARG A 389 0.62 -16.02 -19.25
N GLU A 390 1.73 -15.69 -19.92
CA GLU A 390 2.40 -16.67 -20.79
C GLU A 390 3.24 -17.71 -20.03
N TYR A 391 3.45 -17.50 -18.72
CA TYR A 391 4.38 -18.32 -17.92
C TYR A 391 3.82 -18.75 -16.56
N MET A 392 2.67 -18.24 -16.13
CA MET A 392 2.12 -18.50 -14.80
C MET A 392 0.60 -18.68 -14.89
N GLU A 393 0.11 -19.90 -14.60
CA GLU A 393 -1.32 -20.21 -14.48
C GLU A 393 -1.97 -19.29 -13.42
N TYR A 394 -1.21 -18.92 -12.39
CA TYR A 394 -1.65 -17.95 -11.38
C TYR A 394 -2.09 -16.60 -11.98
N ASP A 395 -1.41 -16.12 -13.01
CA ASP A 395 -1.74 -14.86 -13.70
C ASP A 395 -2.74 -15.08 -14.86
N GLU A 396 -2.83 -16.31 -15.39
CA GLU A 396 -3.74 -16.65 -16.48
C GLU A 396 -5.21 -16.49 -16.07
N VAL A 397 -5.58 -16.90 -14.85
CA VAL A 397 -6.96 -16.75 -14.34
C VAL A 397 -7.44 -15.30 -14.36
N TYR A 398 -6.56 -14.33 -14.14
CA TYR A 398 -6.91 -12.91 -14.23
C TYR A 398 -7.29 -12.52 -15.67
N SER A 399 -6.54 -13.02 -16.66
CA SER A 399 -6.84 -12.79 -18.08
C SER A 399 -8.18 -13.42 -18.48
N ASP A 400 -8.49 -14.60 -17.95
CA ASP A 400 -9.76 -15.29 -18.19
C ASP A 400 -10.94 -14.52 -17.57
N VAL A 401 -10.79 -14.09 -16.32
CA VAL A 401 -11.80 -13.30 -15.61
C VAL A 401 -12.04 -11.94 -16.29
N ILE A 402 -10.98 -11.26 -16.75
CA ILE A 402 -11.11 -10.02 -17.54
C ILE A 402 -11.94 -10.26 -18.81
N THR A 403 -11.72 -11.40 -19.47
CA THR A 403 -12.47 -11.77 -20.68
C THR A 403 -13.92 -12.14 -20.37
N GLU A 404 -14.17 -12.82 -19.25
CA GLU A 404 -15.51 -13.14 -18.74
C GLU A 404 -16.30 -11.86 -18.45
N VAL A 405 -15.77 -10.98 -17.58
CA VAL A 405 -16.42 -9.72 -17.21
C VAL A 405 -16.72 -8.86 -18.44
N ARG A 406 -15.78 -8.79 -19.40
CA ARG A 406 -16.01 -8.08 -20.66
C ARG A 406 -17.21 -8.63 -21.44
N ARG A 407 -17.37 -9.96 -21.50
CA ARG A 407 -18.48 -10.60 -22.21
C ARG A 407 -19.80 -10.39 -21.48
N GLU A 408 -19.78 -10.44 -20.15
CA GLU A 408 -20.96 -10.16 -19.32
C GLU A 408 -21.46 -8.73 -19.53
N LEU A 409 -20.59 -7.73 -19.42
CA LEU A 409 -20.94 -6.33 -19.69
C LEU A 409 -21.50 -6.14 -21.10
N ALA A 410 -20.87 -6.75 -22.11
CA ALA A 410 -21.37 -6.69 -23.49
C ALA A 410 -22.73 -7.39 -23.67
N GLY A 411 -23.00 -8.46 -22.92
CA GLY A 411 -24.30 -9.13 -22.89
C GLY A 411 -25.42 -8.30 -22.24
N GLU A 412 -25.04 -7.37 -21.35
CA GLU A 412 -25.93 -6.40 -20.69
C GLU A 412 -26.04 -5.06 -21.46
N ASP A 413 -25.58 -5.01 -22.72
CA ASP A 413 -25.52 -3.79 -23.54
C ASP A 413 -24.74 -2.63 -22.89
N THR A 414 -23.79 -2.98 -22.01
CA THR A 414 -22.90 -2.03 -21.34
C THR A 414 -21.52 -2.08 -21.99
N PRO A 415 -21.05 -1.01 -22.65
CA PRO A 415 -19.75 -1.01 -23.28
C PRO A 415 -18.64 -1.09 -22.22
N PRO A 416 -17.74 -2.09 -22.27
CA PRO A 416 -16.61 -2.15 -21.36
C PRO A 416 -15.61 -1.02 -21.67
N PRO A 417 -14.85 -0.53 -20.67
CA PRO A 417 -13.83 0.48 -20.92
C PRO A 417 -12.71 -0.06 -21.81
N SER A 418 -11.97 0.84 -22.46
CA SER A 418 -10.78 0.46 -23.21
C SER A 418 -9.73 -0.09 -22.27
N PHE A 419 -9.20 -1.29 -22.57
CA PHE A 419 -8.16 -1.91 -21.75
C PHE A 419 -7.06 -2.58 -22.56
N MET A 420 -5.89 -2.74 -21.95
CA MET A 420 -4.74 -3.46 -22.48
C MET A 420 -4.13 -4.35 -21.40
N ILE A 421 -3.78 -5.59 -21.77
CA ILE A 421 -2.99 -6.50 -20.93
C ILE A 421 -1.55 -6.47 -21.43
N MET A 422 -0.60 -6.27 -20.53
CA MET A 422 0.83 -6.26 -20.82
C MET A 422 1.64 -6.92 -19.70
N ARG A 423 2.94 -7.10 -19.92
CA ARG A 423 3.83 -7.61 -18.86
C ARG A 423 3.91 -6.62 -17.68
N PRO A 424 4.03 -7.09 -16.43
CA PRO A 424 4.13 -6.20 -15.26
C PRO A 424 5.23 -5.14 -15.36
N SER A 425 6.41 -5.49 -15.88
CA SER A 425 7.48 -4.51 -16.11
C SER A 425 7.13 -3.44 -17.16
N SER A 426 6.32 -3.80 -18.15
CA SER A 426 5.85 -2.86 -19.17
C SER A 426 4.78 -1.94 -18.60
N GLN A 427 3.91 -2.44 -17.71
CA GLN A 427 2.91 -1.62 -17.00
C GLN A 427 3.59 -0.56 -16.14
N LEU A 428 4.58 -0.93 -15.33
CA LEU A 428 5.36 0.02 -14.52
C LEU A 428 6.05 1.07 -15.40
N LYS A 429 6.71 0.65 -16.47
CA LYS A 429 7.34 1.57 -17.43
C LYS A 429 6.32 2.49 -18.09
N LYS A 430 5.16 1.98 -18.51
CA LYS A 430 4.06 2.77 -19.07
C LYS A 430 3.59 3.82 -18.07
N MET A 431 3.40 3.45 -16.81
CA MET A 431 2.96 4.35 -15.75
C MET A 431 3.93 5.52 -15.50
N ILE A 432 5.25 5.28 -15.57
CA ILE A 432 6.28 6.27 -15.20
C ILE A 432 6.89 7.02 -16.39
N THR A 433 7.23 6.30 -17.46
CA THR A 433 8.08 6.79 -18.57
C THR A 433 7.31 7.10 -19.85
N ASP A 434 6.04 6.73 -19.90
CA ASP A 434 5.13 7.05 -21.00
C ASP A 434 3.80 7.51 -20.37
N PRO A 435 3.85 8.62 -19.60
CA PRO A 435 2.87 8.97 -18.62
C PRO A 435 1.49 9.06 -19.29
N PRO A 436 0.49 8.46 -18.64
CA PRO A 436 -0.78 8.11 -19.26
C PRO A 436 -1.54 9.26 -19.91
N ARG A 437 -2.39 8.90 -20.87
CA ARG A 437 -3.73 9.48 -21.04
C ARG A 437 -4.55 9.03 -19.83
N ASN A 438 -5.39 9.88 -19.23
CA ASN A 438 -6.23 9.56 -18.04
C ASN A 438 -6.49 8.04 -17.86
N ALA A 439 -5.79 7.39 -16.91
CA ALA A 439 -5.71 5.92 -16.86
C ALA A 439 -5.79 5.34 -15.44
N LEU A 440 -6.25 4.09 -15.38
CA LEU A 440 -6.28 3.22 -14.22
C LEU A 440 -5.33 2.04 -14.44
N TYR A 441 -4.47 1.76 -13.47
CA TYR A 441 -3.48 0.69 -13.48
C TYR A 441 -3.83 -0.35 -12.42
N PRO A 442 -4.51 -1.45 -12.80
CA PRO A 442 -4.83 -2.51 -11.88
C PRO A 442 -3.60 -3.41 -11.67
N SER A 443 -3.31 -3.73 -10.42
CA SER A 443 -2.12 -4.50 -10.03
C SER A 443 -2.43 -5.43 -8.86
N GLN A 444 -1.72 -6.56 -8.81
CA GLN A 444 -1.61 -7.40 -7.62
C GLN A 444 -1.11 -6.58 -6.41
N ASN A 445 -1.36 -7.07 -5.20
CA ASN A 445 -1.28 -6.26 -3.98
C ASN A 445 0.11 -5.63 -3.74
N LEU A 446 1.18 -6.44 -3.77
CA LEU A 446 2.55 -5.97 -3.54
C LEU A 446 3.00 -4.97 -4.63
N ASP A 447 2.76 -5.30 -5.89
CA ASP A 447 3.12 -4.44 -7.02
C ASP A 447 2.37 -3.12 -6.95
N GLY A 448 1.08 -3.17 -6.63
CA GLY A 448 0.24 -1.99 -6.46
C GLY A 448 0.69 -1.09 -5.32
N ASP A 449 1.16 -1.66 -4.21
CA ASP A 449 1.74 -0.88 -3.10
C ASP A 449 2.97 -0.10 -3.58
N ILE A 450 3.95 -0.79 -4.18
CA ILE A 450 5.16 -0.19 -4.73
C ILE A 450 4.83 0.88 -5.78
N PHE A 451 3.95 0.57 -6.73
CA PHE A 451 3.61 1.45 -7.83
C PHE A 451 2.91 2.72 -7.33
N SER A 452 2.05 2.56 -6.32
CA SER A 452 1.32 3.69 -5.76
C SER A 452 2.22 4.64 -4.96
N ASP A 453 3.19 4.13 -4.23
CA ASP A 453 4.16 4.95 -3.51
C ASP A 453 5.10 5.69 -4.49
N ILE A 454 5.53 5.04 -5.58
CA ILE A 454 6.27 5.72 -6.66
C ILE A 454 5.43 6.84 -7.28
N SER A 455 4.17 6.56 -7.64
CA SER A 455 3.28 7.53 -8.27
C SER A 455 3.06 8.75 -7.37
N ALA A 456 2.78 8.52 -6.09
CA ALA A 456 2.54 9.59 -5.13
C ALA A 456 3.81 10.43 -4.87
N ALA A 457 4.98 9.80 -4.80
CA ALA A 457 6.25 10.52 -4.67
C ALA A 457 6.56 11.39 -5.89
N LEU A 458 6.24 10.92 -7.09
CA LEU A 458 6.34 11.72 -8.32
C LEU A 458 5.25 12.79 -8.41
N GLY A 459 4.11 12.64 -7.75
CA GLY A 459 3.04 13.65 -7.66
C GLY A 459 3.38 14.86 -6.78
N GLY A 460 4.51 14.84 -6.06
CA GLY A 460 5.03 15.95 -5.26
C GLY A 460 4.93 15.75 -3.74
N SER A 461 4.01 14.92 -3.25
CA SER A 461 3.93 14.47 -1.84
C SER A 461 2.97 13.30 -1.68
N LEU A 462 3.19 12.42 -0.69
CA LEU A 462 2.20 11.40 -0.31
C LEU A 462 0.89 12.01 0.21
N ALA A 463 0.95 13.21 0.79
CA ALA A 463 -0.21 13.94 1.31
C ALA A 463 -1.14 14.50 0.21
N THR A 464 -0.77 14.33 -1.07
CA THR A 464 -1.57 14.76 -2.23
C THR A 464 -2.23 13.57 -2.95
N ALA A 465 -2.43 12.45 -2.25
CA ALA A 465 -3.16 11.30 -2.77
C ALA A 465 -4.39 10.96 -1.92
N SER A 466 -5.42 10.44 -2.57
CA SER A 466 -6.60 9.85 -1.96
C SER A 466 -6.48 8.33 -1.97
N SER A 467 -6.96 7.66 -0.91
CA SER A 467 -7.01 6.20 -0.79
C SER A 467 -8.43 5.78 -0.43
N ILE A 468 -9.02 4.94 -1.26
CA ILE A 468 -10.38 4.41 -1.11
C ILE A 468 -10.29 2.91 -1.03
N ILE A 469 -10.91 2.33 -0.01
CA ILE A 469 -11.10 0.89 0.11
C ILE A 469 -12.57 0.59 -0.10
N GLU A 470 -12.87 -0.35 -0.99
CA GLU A 470 -14.23 -0.73 -1.31
C GLU A 470 -14.37 -2.24 -1.36
N SER A 471 -15.39 -2.71 -0.66
CA SER A 471 -15.78 -4.10 -0.52
C SER A 471 -16.87 -4.49 -1.50
N LYS A 472 -16.99 -5.79 -1.79
CA LYS A 472 -18.04 -6.34 -2.67
C LYS A 472 -19.46 -5.96 -2.23
N ASP A 473 -19.70 -5.90 -0.92
CA ASP A 473 -20.99 -5.54 -0.33
C ASP A 473 -21.29 -4.03 -0.36
N GLY A 474 -20.38 -3.22 -0.91
CA GLY A 474 -20.49 -1.78 -0.95
C GLY A 474 -19.99 -1.09 0.31
N THR A 475 -19.40 -1.79 1.29
CA THR A 475 -18.70 -1.12 2.39
C THR A 475 -17.52 -0.31 1.84
N MET A 476 -17.42 0.95 2.24
CA MET A 476 -16.35 1.85 1.78
C MET A 476 -15.64 2.52 2.96
N LEU A 477 -14.32 2.54 2.89
CA LEU A 477 -13.44 3.20 3.84
C LEU A 477 -12.54 4.19 3.11
N PHE A 478 -12.62 5.46 3.50
CA PHE A 478 -11.82 6.54 2.96
C PHE A 478 -10.70 6.87 3.94
N GLU A 479 -9.45 6.89 3.46
CA GLU A 479 -8.30 7.16 4.31
C GLU A 479 -7.28 8.06 3.61
N ALA A 480 -6.47 8.73 4.42
CA ALA A 480 -5.32 9.47 3.92
C ALA A 480 -4.07 8.56 3.87
N PRO A 481 -3.34 8.50 2.73
CA PRO A 481 -2.17 7.63 2.56
C PRO A 481 -0.90 8.24 3.17
N HIS A 482 -0.94 8.64 4.43
CA HIS A 482 0.21 9.16 5.19
C HIS A 482 0.35 8.48 6.57
N GLY A 483 1.52 8.67 7.20
CA GLY A 483 1.76 8.25 8.58
C GLY A 483 1.12 9.17 9.62
N THR A 484 1.43 8.94 10.89
CA THR A 484 0.91 9.71 12.05
C THR A 484 1.66 11.04 12.28
N ALA A 485 2.80 11.24 11.60
CA ALA A 485 3.67 12.42 11.67
C ALA A 485 4.21 12.72 13.09
N HIS A 486 4.81 11.71 13.73
CA HIS A 486 5.38 11.78 15.08
C HIS A 486 6.27 13.00 15.33
N ASP A 487 7.23 13.29 14.45
CA ASP A 487 8.16 14.42 14.64
C ASP A 487 7.45 15.78 14.68
N LEU A 488 6.33 15.91 13.97
CA LEU A 488 5.50 17.11 13.97
C LEU A 488 4.67 17.18 15.25
N TYR A 489 4.23 16.02 15.76
CA TYR A 489 3.52 15.91 17.03
C TYR A 489 4.41 16.29 18.21
N LEU A 490 5.67 15.87 18.24
CA LEU A 490 6.63 16.29 19.28
C LEU A 490 6.79 17.81 19.31
N LYS A 491 6.96 18.45 18.14
CA LYS A 491 7.04 19.91 18.03
C LYS A 491 5.76 20.60 18.50
N TYR A 492 4.61 20.03 18.16
CA TYR A 492 3.31 20.51 18.63
C TYR A 492 3.24 20.49 20.17
N LEU A 493 3.62 19.37 20.80
CA LEU A 493 3.66 19.25 22.26
C LEU A 493 4.67 20.21 22.91
N GLU A 494 5.90 20.28 22.41
CA GLU A 494 6.96 21.17 22.91
C GLU A 494 6.56 22.66 22.86
N SER A 495 5.69 23.01 21.92
CA SER A 495 5.21 24.37 21.73
C SER A 495 3.91 24.70 22.48
N ASP A 496 3.38 23.79 23.30
CA ASP A 496 2.02 23.87 23.88
C ASP A 496 0.95 24.16 22.82
N GLY A 497 1.05 23.46 21.68
CA GLY A 497 0.11 23.55 20.57
C GLY A 497 0.23 24.78 19.67
N LYS A 498 1.24 25.63 19.87
CA LYS A 498 1.47 26.84 19.05
C LYS A 498 2.05 26.54 17.66
N ILE A 499 2.76 25.43 17.51
CA ILE A 499 3.37 25.00 16.24
C ILE A 499 2.59 23.77 15.74
N ALA A 500 1.65 23.99 14.83
CA ALA A 500 0.84 22.94 14.23
C ALA A 500 1.23 22.71 12.76
N HIS A 501 2.40 22.12 12.52
CA HIS A 501 2.84 21.83 11.15
C HIS A 501 2.31 20.47 10.70
N PHE A 502 1.29 20.46 9.84
CA PHE A 502 0.74 19.25 9.24
C PHE A 502 0.00 19.61 7.95
N ASN A 503 0.02 18.74 6.94
CA ASN A 503 -0.73 18.93 5.70
C ASN A 503 -2.04 18.12 5.76
N PRO A 504 -3.21 18.75 5.99
CA PRO A 504 -4.48 18.05 6.14
C PRO A 504 -5.16 17.69 4.82
N SER A 505 -4.54 17.97 3.67
CA SER A 505 -5.18 17.87 2.34
C SER A 505 -5.80 16.50 2.07
N ALA A 506 -5.05 15.41 2.29
CA ALA A 506 -5.55 14.06 2.08
C ALA A 506 -6.70 13.68 3.04
N LEU A 507 -6.68 14.14 4.30
CA LEU A 507 -7.77 13.89 5.26
C LEU A 507 -9.04 14.65 4.88
N ILE A 508 -8.92 15.92 4.46
CA ILE A 508 -10.05 16.71 3.98
C ILE A 508 -10.67 16.05 2.74
N PHE A 509 -9.84 15.61 1.80
CA PHE A 509 -10.30 14.97 0.57
C PHE A 509 -10.94 13.59 0.84
N ALA A 510 -10.37 12.79 1.76
CA ALA A 510 -10.96 11.53 2.19
C ALA A 510 -12.32 11.73 2.86
N LEU A 511 -12.45 12.73 3.74
CA LEU A 511 -13.73 13.11 4.34
C LEU A 511 -14.74 13.54 3.27
N ALA A 512 -14.33 14.41 2.34
CA ALA A 512 -15.22 14.88 1.29
C ALA A 512 -15.73 13.73 0.41
N ASN A 513 -14.87 12.78 0.03
CA ASN A 513 -15.29 11.59 -0.72
C ASN A 513 -16.29 10.72 0.06
N ALA A 514 -16.12 10.58 1.38
CA ALA A 514 -17.07 9.84 2.21
C ALA A 514 -18.43 10.54 2.28
N LEU A 515 -18.45 11.86 2.43
CA LEU A 515 -19.68 12.66 2.44
C LEU A 515 -20.38 12.63 1.07
N GLU A 516 -19.62 12.71 -0.02
CA GLU A 516 -20.17 12.56 -1.38
C GLU A 516 -20.82 11.19 -1.57
N THR A 517 -20.14 10.13 -1.12
CA THR A 517 -20.66 8.76 -1.18
C THR A 517 -21.94 8.59 -0.38
N LEU A 518 -22.03 9.17 0.82
CA LEU A 518 -23.26 9.20 1.60
C LEU A 518 -24.36 9.97 0.87
N GLY A 519 -24.02 11.14 0.32
CA GLY A 519 -24.95 11.96 -0.46
C GLY A 519 -25.54 11.21 -1.65
N GLU A 520 -24.69 10.51 -2.41
CA GLU A 520 -25.10 9.69 -3.56
C GLU A 520 -25.99 8.52 -3.13
N ARG A 521 -25.64 7.80 -2.06
CA ARG A 521 -26.43 6.65 -1.56
C ARG A 521 -27.80 7.04 -1.04
N GLU A 522 -27.91 8.22 -0.44
CA GLU A 522 -29.17 8.75 0.10
C GLU A 522 -30.01 9.51 -0.94
N GLY A 523 -29.43 9.88 -2.09
CA GLY A 523 -30.03 10.88 -2.98
C GLY A 523 -30.08 12.28 -2.34
N ASN A 524 -29.16 12.58 -1.43
CA ASN A 524 -29.07 13.84 -0.69
C ASN A 524 -28.22 14.85 -1.47
N GLU A 525 -28.84 15.52 -2.44
CA GLU A 525 -28.18 16.51 -3.31
C GLU A 525 -27.45 17.62 -2.53
N PRO A 526 -27.99 18.21 -1.43
CA PRO A 526 -27.26 19.18 -0.63
C PRO A 526 -25.94 18.65 -0.07
N LEU A 527 -25.91 17.40 0.43
CA LEU A 527 -24.69 16.78 0.95
C LEU A 527 -23.68 16.51 -0.17
N SER A 528 -24.12 15.96 -1.30
CA SER A 528 -23.26 15.75 -2.47
C SER A 528 -22.66 17.07 -2.97
N HIS A 529 -23.47 18.13 -3.04
CA HIS A 529 -23.02 19.45 -3.45
C HIS A 529 -21.98 20.02 -2.47
N TYR A 530 -22.24 19.92 -1.16
CA TYR A 530 -21.29 20.34 -0.13
C TYR A 530 -19.96 19.59 -0.22
N ALA A 531 -20.00 18.27 -0.43
CA ALA A 531 -18.81 17.45 -0.57
C ALA A 531 -17.97 17.84 -1.80
N VAL A 532 -18.61 18.11 -2.94
CA VAL A 532 -17.95 18.63 -4.15
C VAL A 532 -17.32 20.00 -3.88
N GLN A 533 -18.04 20.89 -3.21
CA GLN A 533 -17.53 22.22 -2.84
C GLN A 533 -16.34 22.13 -1.88
N LEU A 534 -16.32 21.17 -0.95
CA LEU A 534 -15.18 20.97 -0.05
C LEU A 534 -13.91 20.54 -0.79
N LYS A 535 -14.03 19.65 -1.80
CA LYS A 535 -12.91 19.30 -2.69
C LYS A 535 -12.44 20.49 -3.51
N ALA A 536 -13.38 21.28 -4.04
CA ALA A 536 -13.06 22.50 -4.79
C ALA A 536 -12.36 23.53 -3.90
N ALA A 537 -12.89 23.81 -2.70
CA ALA A 537 -12.31 24.72 -1.72
C ALA A 537 -10.87 24.33 -1.33
N LEU A 538 -10.60 23.04 -1.15
CA LEU A 538 -9.25 22.53 -0.90
C LEU A 538 -8.30 22.82 -2.07
N THR A 539 -8.72 22.44 -3.28
CA THR A 539 -7.88 22.60 -4.49
C THR A 539 -7.68 24.08 -4.83
N ASP A 540 -8.74 24.90 -4.78
CA ASP A 540 -8.70 26.35 -4.98
C ASP A 540 -7.81 27.06 -3.94
N THR A 541 -7.74 26.57 -2.71
CA THR A 541 -6.86 27.13 -1.66
C THR A 541 -5.40 26.94 -2.02
N VAL A 542 -5.04 25.70 -2.38
CA VAL A 542 -3.67 25.41 -2.84
C VAL A 542 -3.40 26.19 -4.12
N ASP A 543 -4.34 26.24 -5.08
CA ASP A 543 -4.20 26.93 -6.36
C ASP A 543 -3.93 28.43 -6.24
N ARG A 544 -4.48 29.08 -5.21
CA ARG A 544 -4.20 30.49 -4.88
C ARG A 544 -2.83 30.71 -4.22
N GLY A 545 -2.04 29.67 -4.03
CA GLY A 545 -0.70 29.72 -3.43
C GLY A 545 -0.70 29.64 -1.90
N VAL A 546 -1.84 29.34 -1.26
CA VAL A 546 -1.88 29.11 0.19
C VAL A 546 -1.50 27.64 0.44
N VAL A 547 -0.32 27.42 1.02
CA VAL A 547 0.28 26.08 1.10
C VAL A 547 0.84 25.79 2.48
N THR A 548 0.92 24.51 2.84
CA THR A 548 1.62 24.05 4.04
C THR A 548 3.13 23.94 3.80
N ALA A 549 3.91 23.87 4.87
CA ALA A 549 5.37 23.90 4.81
C ALA A 549 6.00 22.79 3.92
N ASP A 550 5.37 21.63 3.80
CA ASP A 550 5.82 20.51 2.94
C ASP A 550 5.62 20.77 1.44
N LEU A 551 4.73 21.70 1.10
CA LEU A 551 4.46 22.13 -0.28
C LEU A 551 5.19 23.42 -0.67
N LYS A 552 5.92 24.03 0.27
CA LYS A 552 6.73 25.23 0.01
C LYS A 552 7.72 25.01 -1.13
N GLY A 553 7.75 25.94 -2.08
CA GLY A 553 8.62 25.92 -3.26
C GLY A 553 8.20 24.93 -4.33
N LYS A 554 7.00 24.34 -4.20
CA LYS A 554 6.46 23.36 -5.13
C LYS A 554 5.33 23.92 -5.99
N THR A 555 4.86 25.14 -5.78
CA THR A 555 3.88 25.75 -6.71
C THR A 555 4.55 26.23 -8.01
N VAL A 556 3.74 26.60 -9.01
CA VAL A 556 4.20 27.21 -10.27
C VAL A 556 4.73 28.63 -10.09
N ASP A 557 4.37 29.32 -9.00
CA ASP A 557 4.92 30.62 -8.61
C ASP A 557 5.34 30.63 -7.13
N PRO A 558 6.50 30.02 -6.79
CA PRO A 558 7.00 29.95 -5.42
C PRO A 558 7.16 31.29 -4.69
N ALA A 559 7.33 32.39 -5.42
CA ALA A 559 7.53 33.71 -4.84
C ALA A 559 6.22 34.28 -4.27
N SER A 560 5.08 33.80 -4.77
CA SER A 560 3.73 34.20 -4.36
C SER A 560 3.14 33.34 -3.23
N GLU A 561 3.83 32.27 -2.83
CA GLU A 561 3.31 31.32 -1.84
C GLU A 561 3.07 31.96 -0.47
N GLN A 562 1.85 31.79 0.04
CA GLN A 562 1.52 32.05 1.43
C GLN A 562 1.66 30.75 2.22
N VAL A 563 2.82 30.54 2.83
CA VAL A 563 3.06 29.38 3.69
C VAL A 563 2.36 29.56 5.02
N VAL A 564 1.46 28.64 5.35
CA VAL A 564 0.68 28.63 6.60
C VAL A 564 0.91 27.33 7.37
N ASP A 565 0.60 27.37 8.66
CA ASP A 565 0.50 26.16 9.46
C ASP A 565 -0.83 25.43 9.19
N MET A 566 -1.06 24.30 9.85
CA MET A 566 -2.26 23.50 9.66
C MET A 566 -3.54 24.29 9.96
N VAL A 567 -3.55 25.08 11.04
CA VAL A 567 -4.73 25.85 11.44
C VAL A 567 -5.06 26.92 10.40
N GLY A 568 -4.05 27.70 9.98
CA GLY A 568 -4.21 28.71 8.94
C GLY A 568 -4.64 28.12 7.59
N PHE A 569 -4.15 26.92 7.27
CA PHE A 569 -4.59 26.20 6.07
C PHE A 569 -6.06 25.79 6.15
N LEU A 570 -6.50 25.21 7.27
CA LEU A 570 -7.90 24.83 7.49
C LEU A 570 -8.83 26.05 7.42
N GLU A 571 -8.42 27.20 7.97
CA GLU A 571 -9.16 28.45 7.85
C GLU A 571 -9.24 28.98 6.41
N ALA A 572 -8.17 28.83 5.63
CA ALA A 572 -8.17 29.23 4.23
C ALA A 572 -9.11 28.38 3.38
N VAL A 573 -9.15 27.05 3.63
CA VAL A 573 -10.11 26.13 3.01
C VAL A 573 -11.54 26.47 3.43
N GLU A 574 -11.78 26.72 4.73
CA GLU A 574 -13.09 27.12 5.24
C GLU A 574 -13.60 28.43 4.62
N LYS A 575 -12.72 29.42 4.41
CA LYS A 575 -13.05 30.67 3.71
C LYS A 575 -13.27 30.50 2.21
N ALA A 576 -12.77 29.41 1.63
CA ALA A 576 -12.97 29.09 0.21
C ALA A 576 -14.30 28.36 -0.04
N LEU A 577 -14.92 27.82 1.01
CA LEU A 577 -16.28 27.28 0.92
C LEU A 577 -17.28 28.44 0.72
N PRO A 578 -18.26 28.26 -0.19
CA PRO A 578 -19.26 29.28 -0.47
C PRO A 578 -20.28 29.49 0.65
#